data_AF-A0AAP3SII8-F1
#
_entry.id   AF-A0AAP3SII8-F1
#
_cell.length_a   1.000
_cell.length_b   1.000
_cell.length_c   1.000
_cell.angle_alpha   90.00
_cell.angle_beta   90.00
_cell.angle_gamma   90.00
#
_symmetry.space_group_name_H-M   'P 1'
#
loop_
_entity.id
_entity.type
_entity.pdbx_description
1 polymer ?
#
loop_
_entity_poly.entity_id
_entity_poly.type
_entity_poly.pdbx_seq_one_letter_code
_entity_poly.pdbx_strand_id
1 'polypeptide(L)'
;MRTLRLISTTLLIVVLCLNFTSCSDDNESKKNVIILADDTQRELTFSAKEETKEIKFTSSESWSAYIYYSSENDWITVTPTEGGAGENTISIKVNSNSQYSYRGVTLGIRIPKQETQIYITQEGKEDILYTQNIEVAGTLYELLGTYDMHKLKLTGYLNGTDVATIRKMPLTEIDLSDVNIVGGGTYTVHYIGLGTGEYRGSTSDNVFPSYFFYDKTTIQSVVLPNTITMIDARAFAYCENLSSIVIPNGVTEIGMEAFRECKGLTSITIPNSVTKIGYEAFQACESITSITIPNSVTKIANGAFRFCTNLTSIIIPNSVIDIDDYAFQNCSGLTSIVIGNGIKRLPTYVFGGCTSLSSIIIPANVETIETKAFKDCSALKEIHVKNPLPPTVYDAFSTYSHVVLYVPIGSKEAYQNHSIWGKFSTIIEE
;
A
#
# COMPACT_ATOMS: atom_id res chain seq x y z
N MET A 1 -12.43 -7.51 -18.05
CA MET A 1 -11.78 -7.76 -19.36
C MET A 1 -10.98 -6.51 -19.70
N ARG A 2 -9.65 -6.42 -19.76
CA ARG A 2 -8.48 -7.31 -19.58
C ARG A 2 -7.43 -6.36 -18.96
N THR A 3 -6.90 -6.58 -17.75
CA THR A 3 -5.56 -7.19 -17.56
C THR A 3 -4.63 -7.12 -18.77
N LEU A 4 -3.78 -6.09 -18.84
CA LEU A 4 -2.42 -6.24 -19.35
C LEU A 4 -1.45 -5.84 -18.24
N ARG A 5 -1.00 -6.87 -17.51
CA ARG A 5 0.19 -6.83 -16.68
C ARG A 5 1.40 -6.63 -17.58
N LEU A 6 2.34 -5.81 -17.14
CA LEU A 6 3.73 -5.88 -17.58
C LEU A 6 4.19 -7.34 -17.50
N ILE A 7 4.49 -7.92 -18.64
CA ILE A 7 5.28 -9.13 -18.73
C ILE A 7 6.69 -8.65 -19.05
N SER A 8 7.54 -8.67 -18.03
CA SER A 8 8.99 -8.77 -18.17
C SER A 8 9.29 -10.10 -18.89
N THR A 9 9.35 -10.08 -20.22
CA THR A 9 9.96 -11.15 -21.00
C THR A 9 11.40 -10.76 -21.30
N THR A 10 12.31 -11.35 -20.54
CA THR A 10 13.72 -11.51 -20.88
C THR A 10 13.80 -12.21 -22.23
N LEU A 11 13.98 -11.45 -23.32
CA LEU A 11 14.25 -12.02 -24.63
C LEU A 11 15.75 -12.31 -24.69
N LEU A 12 16.08 -13.60 -24.53
CA LEU A 12 17.41 -14.14 -24.76
C LEU A 12 17.74 -14.00 -26.26
N ILE A 13 18.41 -12.92 -26.65
CA ILE A 13 18.93 -12.77 -28.01
C ILE A 13 20.24 -13.56 -28.10
N VAL A 14 20.22 -14.58 -28.96
CA VAL A 14 21.38 -15.37 -29.35
C VAL A 14 22.43 -14.45 -29.96
N VAL A 15 23.60 -14.39 -29.33
CA VAL A 15 24.80 -13.76 -29.86
C VAL A 15 25.23 -14.49 -31.12
N LEU A 16 25.03 -13.89 -32.29
CA LEU A 16 25.78 -14.23 -33.49
C LEU A 16 26.84 -13.15 -33.70
N CYS A 17 28.01 -13.34 -33.09
CA CYS A 17 29.23 -12.66 -33.51
C CYS A 17 29.63 -13.20 -34.89
N LEU A 18 29.25 -12.52 -35.97
CA LEU A 18 29.91 -12.70 -37.26
C LEU A 18 31.06 -11.70 -37.37
N ASN A 19 32.22 -12.14 -36.91
CA ASN A 19 33.50 -11.62 -37.36
C ASN A 19 33.64 -11.92 -38.86
N PHE A 20 33.58 -10.90 -39.71
CA PHE A 20 34.07 -11.02 -41.08
C PHE A 20 35.52 -10.54 -41.15
N THR A 21 36.44 -11.49 -41.11
CA THR A 21 37.80 -11.34 -41.63
C THR A 21 37.81 -11.86 -43.08
N SER A 22 38.08 -10.95 -44.01
CA SER A 22 38.63 -11.09 -45.38
C SER A 22 38.16 -12.23 -46.30
N CYS A 23 37.55 -11.89 -47.43
CA CYS A 23 38.19 -12.01 -48.75
C CYS A 23 37.35 -11.35 -49.86
N SER A 24 38.01 -10.44 -50.58
CA SER A 24 37.83 -10.02 -51.99
C SER A 24 36.43 -10.04 -52.62
N ASP A 25 35.86 -8.85 -52.82
CA ASP A 25 35.62 -8.31 -54.17
C ASP A 25 35.25 -6.82 -54.09
N ASP A 26 35.92 -6.02 -54.91
CA ASP A 26 35.78 -4.57 -55.05
C ASP A 26 34.39 -4.17 -55.54
N ASN A 27 33.45 -4.01 -54.62
CA ASN A 27 32.27 -3.16 -54.83
C ASN A 27 31.83 -2.57 -53.49
N GLU A 28 32.51 -1.50 -53.07
CA GLU A 28 32.04 -0.56 -52.05
C GLU A 28 30.70 0.04 -52.49
N SER A 29 29.61 -0.72 -52.36
CA SER A 29 28.35 -0.10 -51.97
C SER A 29 28.55 0.39 -50.54
N LYS A 30 29.01 1.64 -50.39
CA LYS A 30 28.78 2.40 -49.16
C LYS A 30 27.31 2.24 -48.86
N LYS A 31 26.96 1.33 -47.95
CA LYS A 31 25.56 1.09 -47.63
C LYS A 31 25.06 2.42 -47.06
N ASN A 32 24.08 3.03 -47.72
CA ASN A 32 23.39 4.22 -47.22
C ASN A 32 22.69 3.80 -45.93
N VAL A 33 23.39 3.96 -44.80
CA VAL A 33 22.98 3.40 -43.52
C VAL A 33 23.12 4.42 -42.40
N ILE A 34 22.07 4.51 -41.60
CA ILE A 34 22.04 5.07 -40.25
C ILE A 34 22.17 3.91 -39.27
N ILE A 35 23.16 3.97 -38.37
CA ILE A 35 23.38 3.00 -37.29
C ILE A 35 23.25 3.72 -35.96
N LEU A 36 22.20 3.43 -35.20
CA LEU A 36 22.07 3.91 -33.83
C LEU A 36 23.16 3.29 -32.95
N ALA A 37 23.64 4.04 -31.96
CA ALA A 37 24.67 3.54 -31.04
C ALA A 37 24.17 2.39 -30.17
N ASP A 38 22.86 2.33 -29.92
CA ASP A 38 22.16 1.26 -29.22
C ASP A 38 20.72 1.11 -29.77
N ASP A 39 20.23 -0.12 -29.88
CA ASP A 39 18.86 -0.42 -30.30
C ASP A 39 17.81 0.09 -29.29
N THR A 40 18.19 0.30 -28.02
CA THR A 40 17.30 0.95 -27.04
C THR A 40 16.93 2.39 -27.44
N GLN A 41 17.73 3.05 -28.29
CA GLN A 41 17.44 4.40 -28.78
C GLN A 41 16.32 4.45 -29.84
N ARG A 42 15.76 3.30 -30.25
CA ARG A 42 14.58 3.23 -31.12
C ARG A 42 13.28 3.61 -30.40
N GLU A 43 13.27 3.50 -29.08
CA GLU A 43 12.12 3.84 -28.23
C GLU A 43 12.61 4.69 -27.04
N LEU A 44 12.27 5.97 -27.03
CA LEU A 44 12.59 6.88 -25.93
C LEU A 44 11.32 7.23 -25.16
N THR A 45 11.32 6.90 -23.87
CA THR A 45 10.27 7.33 -22.94
C THR A 45 10.80 8.46 -22.07
N PHE A 46 10.11 9.59 -22.06
CA PHE A 46 10.38 10.75 -21.20
C PHE A 46 9.45 10.77 -20.00
N SER A 47 9.96 11.29 -18.89
CA SER A 47 9.11 11.62 -17.74
C SER A 47 8.11 12.73 -18.10
N ALA A 48 7.08 12.90 -17.27
CA ALA A 48 6.08 13.95 -17.47
C ALA A 48 6.62 15.39 -17.31
N LYS A 49 7.87 15.56 -16.84
CA LYS A 49 8.54 16.85 -16.66
C LYS A 49 9.33 17.25 -17.91
N GLU A 50 9.78 18.50 -17.95
CA GLU A 50 10.79 18.93 -18.91
C GLU A 50 12.07 18.10 -18.73
N GLU A 51 12.54 17.51 -19.82
CA GLU A 51 13.68 16.60 -19.83
C GLU A 51 14.36 16.67 -21.20
N THR A 52 15.67 16.37 -21.24
CA THR A 52 16.44 16.29 -22.48
C THR A 52 17.18 14.96 -22.53
N LYS A 53 17.06 14.25 -23.67
CA LYS A 53 17.80 13.02 -23.95
C LYS A 53 18.56 13.13 -25.25
N GLU A 54 19.63 12.35 -25.36
CA GLU A 54 20.47 12.32 -26.55
C GLU A 54 20.31 11.01 -27.32
N ILE A 55 20.32 11.12 -28.64
CA ILE A 55 20.45 9.99 -29.57
C ILE A 55 21.79 10.11 -30.26
N LYS A 56 22.57 9.02 -30.24
CA LYS A 56 23.88 8.94 -30.87
C LYS A 56 23.80 7.96 -32.03
N PHE A 57 24.29 8.33 -33.19
CA PHE A 57 24.26 7.47 -34.36
C PHE A 57 25.39 7.79 -35.32
N THR A 58 25.73 6.83 -36.16
CA THR A 58 26.63 7.02 -37.30
C THR A 58 25.81 7.10 -38.57
N SER A 59 26.11 8.08 -39.44
CA SER A 59 25.50 8.23 -40.76
C SER A 59 26.55 8.10 -41.85
N SER A 60 26.22 7.39 -42.94
CA SER A 60 27.10 7.28 -44.11
C SER A 60 27.10 8.53 -45.00
N GLU A 61 26.06 9.38 -44.89
CA GLU A 61 25.84 10.58 -45.70
C GLU A 61 25.33 11.74 -44.84
N SER A 62 25.20 12.93 -45.42
CA SER A 62 24.45 14.01 -44.77
C SER A 62 23.01 13.59 -44.50
N TRP A 63 22.52 13.93 -43.32
CA TRP A 63 21.22 13.51 -42.82
C TRP A 63 20.37 14.70 -42.42
N SER A 64 19.06 14.47 -42.35
CA SER A 64 18.09 15.40 -41.76
C SER A 64 17.17 14.67 -40.79
N ALA A 65 16.66 15.40 -39.81
CA ALA A 65 15.75 14.90 -38.79
C ALA A 65 14.45 15.71 -38.75
N TYR A 66 13.32 15.02 -38.61
CA TYR A 66 11.99 15.65 -38.58
C TYR A 66 11.00 14.84 -37.74
N ILE A 67 10.03 15.54 -37.18
CA ILE A 67 8.92 14.93 -36.44
C ILE A 67 7.77 14.66 -37.39
N TYR A 68 7.25 13.43 -37.37
CA TYR A 68 6.07 13.05 -38.14
C TYR A 68 4.81 13.73 -37.61
N TYR A 69 3.92 14.14 -38.53
CA TYR A 69 2.61 14.75 -38.25
C TYR A 69 2.65 16.09 -37.52
N SER A 70 3.61 16.96 -37.83
CA SER A 70 3.78 18.28 -37.20
C SER A 70 2.97 19.39 -37.89
N SER A 71 1.74 19.63 -37.43
CA SER A 71 1.21 21.00 -37.52
C SER A 71 1.36 21.78 -36.21
N GLU A 72 1.45 21.11 -35.04
CA GLU A 72 1.39 21.78 -33.72
C GLU A 72 2.10 20.99 -32.60
N ASN A 73 3.35 20.54 -32.80
CA ASN A 73 4.12 19.80 -31.77
C ASN A 73 5.09 20.71 -31.01
N ASP A 74 4.58 21.76 -30.38
CA ASP A 74 5.35 22.78 -29.66
C ASP A 74 6.00 22.24 -28.37
N TRP A 75 5.68 21.00 -28.01
CA TRP A 75 6.14 20.34 -26.79
C TRP A 75 7.48 19.60 -26.96
N ILE A 76 7.99 19.43 -28.18
CA ILE A 76 9.23 18.70 -28.44
C ILE A 76 10.13 19.49 -29.40
N THR A 77 11.41 19.59 -29.06
CA THR A 77 12.44 20.23 -29.89
C THR A 77 13.57 19.24 -30.15
N VAL A 78 14.01 19.17 -31.41
CA VAL A 78 15.08 18.28 -31.88
C VAL A 78 16.22 19.14 -32.40
N THR A 79 17.45 18.92 -31.95
CA THR A 79 18.61 19.74 -32.37
C THR A 79 19.91 18.94 -32.36
N PRO A 80 20.75 19.00 -33.42
CA PRO A 80 20.49 19.67 -34.69
C PRO A 80 19.50 18.87 -35.54
N THR A 81 18.84 19.53 -36.51
CA THR A 81 17.92 18.87 -37.45
C THR A 81 18.59 18.42 -38.74
N GLU A 82 19.89 18.66 -38.89
CA GLU A 82 20.71 18.21 -40.01
C GLU A 82 22.16 18.04 -39.57
N GLY A 83 22.91 17.23 -40.31
CA GLY A 83 24.32 17.00 -40.05
C GLY A 83 25.01 16.25 -41.18
N GLY A 84 26.31 16.05 -41.03
CA GLY A 84 27.15 15.39 -42.02
C GLY A 84 27.28 13.88 -41.79
N ALA A 85 28.00 13.22 -42.70
CA ALA A 85 28.43 11.85 -42.51
C ALA A 85 29.38 11.73 -41.29
N GLY A 86 29.41 10.55 -40.66
CA GLY A 86 30.20 10.25 -39.47
C GLY A 86 29.35 10.10 -38.22
N GLU A 87 29.97 10.26 -37.06
CA GLU A 87 29.32 10.22 -35.76
C GLU A 87 28.52 11.50 -35.51
N ASN A 88 27.28 11.34 -35.07
CA ASN A 88 26.34 12.42 -34.85
C ASN A 88 25.62 12.23 -33.51
N THR A 89 25.21 13.35 -32.91
CA THR A 89 24.37 13.36 -31.72
C THR A 89 23.23 14.34 -31.92
N ILE A 90 22.00 13.90 -31.64
CA ILE A 90 20.80 14.74 -31.59
C ILE A 90 20.35 14.84 -30.15
N SER A 91 20.09 16.05 -29.68
CA SER A 91 19.38 16.34 -28.44
C SER A 91 17.88 16.46 -28.72
N ILE A 92 17.09 15.76 -27.91
CA ILE A 92 15.63 15.83 -27.90
C ILE A 92 15.22 16.42 -26.57
N LYS A 93 14.67 17.63 -26.60
CA LYS A 93 14.10 18.31 -25.44
C LYS A 93 12.58 18.23 -25.50
N VAL A 94 11.94 17.81 -24.42
CA VAL A 94 10.48 17.83 -24.26
C VAL A 94 10.08 18.83 -23.18
N ASN A 95 8.97 19.54 -23.37
CA ASN A 95 8.35 20.37 -22.32
C ASN A 95 7.58 19.46 -21.34
N SER A 96 7.20 19.98 -20.17
CA SER A 96 6.33 19.24 -19.24
C SER A 96 4.97 18.88 -19.88
N ASN A 97 4.43 17.72 -19.56
CA ASN A 97 3.12 17.23 -20.01
C ASN A 97 2.07 17.37 -18.90
N SER A 98 1.60 18.59 -18.65
CA SER A 98 0.57 18.84 -17.62
C SER A 98 -0.87 18.68 -18.11
N GLN A 99 -1.07 18.44 -19.41
CA GLN A 99 -2.40 18.45 -20.04
C GLN A 99 -2.94 17.06 -20.36
N TYR A 100 -2.06 16.13 -20.75
CA TYR A 100 -2.47 14.83 -21.28
C TYR A 100 -1.98 13.71 -20.39
N SER A 101 -2.74 12.63 -20.30
CA SER A 101 -2.34 11.42 -19.57
C SER A 101 -1.22 10.64 -20.26
N TYR A 102 -0.97 10.95 -21.53
CA TYR A 102 0.09 10.38 -22.35
C TYR A 102 0.21 11.18 -23.64
N ARG A 103 1.41 11.32 -24.20
CA ARG A 103 1.62 11.80 -25.57
C ARG A 103 2.82 11.15 -26.21
N GLY A 104 2.87 11.14 -27.54
CA GLY A 104 4.02 10.59 -28.26
C GLY A 104 4.05 11.03 -29.72
N VAL A 105 5.24 10.94 -30.31
CA VAL A 105 5.55 11.28 -31.70
C VAL A 105 6.58 10.29 -32.27
N THR A 106 6.70 10.27 -33.60
CA THR A 106 7.80 9.56 -34.28
C THR A 106 8.79 10.57 -34.81
N LEU A 107 10.07 10.39 -34.47
CA LEU A 107 11.20 11.09 -35.06
C LEU A 107 11.75 10.26 -36.23
N GLY A 108 11.79 10.86 -37.43
CA GLY A 108 12.51 10.30 -38.58
C GLY A 108 13.89 10.92 -38.68
N ILE A 109 14.93 10.09 -38.79
CA ILE A 109 16.29 10.49 -39.22
C ILE A 109 16.49 9.92 -40.62
N ARG A 110 16.75 10.79 -41.59
CA ARG A 110 16.73 10.45 -43.01
C ARG A 110 18.05 10.77 -43.69
N ILE A 111 18.48 9.84 -44.53
CA ILE A 111 19.47 10.02 -45.59
C ILE A 111 18.77 9.74 -46.94
N PRO A 112 19.33 10.13 -48.11
CA PRO A 112 18.63 10.10 -49.39
C PRO A 112 17.91 8.79 -49.80
N LYS A 113 18.38 7.62 -49.32
CA LYS A 113 17.82 6.30 -49.66
C LYS A 113 17.37 5.47 -48.46
N GLN A 114 17.44 6.01 -47.25
CA GLN A 114 17.10 5.26 -46.04
C GLN A 114 16.60 6.21 -44.94
N GLU A 115 15.74 5.70 -44.08
CA GLU A 115 15.28 6.41 -42.90
C GLU A 115 15.24 5.47 -41.70
N THR A 116 15.61 6.00 -40.54
CA THR A 116 15.41 5.34 -39.24
C THR A 116 14.36 6.10 -38.46
N GLN A 117 13.37 5.38 -37.96
CA GLN A 117 12.31 5.93 -37.10
C GLN A 117 12.58 5.62 -35.64
N ILE A 118 12.26 6.58 -34.80
CA ILE A 118 12.43 6.52 -33.35
C ILE A 118 11.11 6.95 -32.72
N TYR A 119 10.54 6.09 -31.89
CA TYR A 119 9.30 6.36 -31.18
C TYR A 119 9.61 7.10 -29.89
N ILE A 120 9.01 8.27 -29.72
CA ILE A 120 9.20 9.11 -28.55
C ILE A 120 7.87 9.19 -27.82
N THR A 121 7.88 8.85 -26.54
CA THR A 121 6.71 8.85 -25.67
C THR A 121 7.00 9.70 -24.44
N GLN A 122 5.95 10.29 -23.86
CA GLN A 122 6.07 11.05 -22.63
C GLN A 122 4.93 10.70 -21.68
N GLU A 123 5.29 10.43 -20.43
CA GLU A 123 4.35 10.18 -19.34
C GLU A 123 3.40 11.37 -19.10
N GLY A 124 2.29 11.07 -18.43
CA GLY A 124 1.15 11.97 -18.29
C GLY A 124 1.23 12.91 -17.10
N LYS A 125 0.29 13.86 -17.06
CA LYS A 125 0.10 14.79 -15.94
C LYS A 125 -0.01 14.10 -14.57
N GLU A 126 -0.44 12.84 -14.55
CA GLU A 126 -0.60 12.00 -13.37
C GLU A 126 0.74 11.65 -12.70
N ASP A 127 1.85 11.68 -13.45
CA ASP A 127 3.19 11.39 -12.96
C ASP A 127 3.97 12.64 -12.51
N ILE A 128 3.41 13.83 -12.72
CA ILE A 128 4.01 15.08 -12.25
C ILE A 128 3.83 15.19 -10.73
N LEU A 129 4.95 15.12 -10.01
CA LEU A 129 5.02 15.51 -8.60
C LEU A 129 5.04 17.04 -8.48
N TYR A 130 3.97 17.59 -7.92
CA TYR A 130 3.86 18.99 -7.52
C TYR A 130 4.41 19.17 -6.10
N THR A 131 5.11 20.26 -5.85
CA THR A 131 5.63 20.59 -4.50
C THR A 131 5.19 21.99 -4.12
N GLN A 132 4.57 22.12 -2.94
CA GLN A 132 4.05 23.40 -2.47
C GLN A 132 4.31 23.59 -0.97
N ASN A 133 4.90 24.74 -0.63
CA ASN A 133 5.03 25.19 0.75
C ASN A 133 3.80 26.00 1.16
N ILE A 134 3.23 25.70 2.33
CA ILE A 134 2.10 26.42 2.92
C ILE A 134 2.63 27.28 4.08
N GLU A 135 2.97 28.53 3.80
CA GLU A 135 3.46 29.46 4.83
C GLU A 135 2.36 29.84 5.82
N VAL A 136 1.13 29.99 5.33
CA VAL A 136 -0.05 30.34 6.12
C VAL A 136 -1.09 29.24 5.97
N ALA A 137 -1.40 28.55 7.05
CA ALA A 137 -2.37 27.46 7.03
C ALA A 137 -3.75 27.93 6.51
N GLY A 138 -4.36 27.12 5.66
CA GLY A 138 -5.65 27.36 5.02
C GLY A 138 -5.59 28.02 3.65
N THR A 139 -4.39 28.26 3.11
CA THR A 139 -4.17 28.97 1.83
C THR A 139 -3.86 28.04 0.65
N LEU A 140 -3.87 26.71 0.83
CA LEU A 140 -3.40 25.77 -0.19
C LEU A 140 -4.09 25.94 -1.54
N TYR A 141 -5.40 26.18 -1.57
CA TYR A 141 -6.12 26.36 -2.84
C TYR A 141 -5.70 27.64 -3.56
N GLU A 142 -5.42 28.72 -2.83
CA GLU A 142 -4.96 29.99 -3.41
C GLU A 142 -3.56 29.83 -4.04
N LEU A 143 -2.72 29.00 -3.43
CA LEU A 143 -1.38 28.69 -3.92
C LEU A 143 -1.41 27.81 -5.18
N LEU A 144 -2.30 26.82 -5.23
CA LEU A 144 -2.35 25.85 -6.34
C LEU A 144 -3.24 26.30 -7.50
N GLY A 145 -4.35 26.99 -7.22
CA GLY A 145 -5.33 27.44 -8.21
C GLY A 145 -6.12 26.33 -8.91
N THR A 146 -5.93 25.06 -8.54
CA THR A 146 -6.57 23.89 -9.18
C THR A 146 -6.66 22.71 -8.20
N TYR A 147 -7.36 21.65 -8.61
CA TYR A 147 -7.45 20.37 -7.89
C TYR A 147 -6.90 19.19 -8.71
N ASP A 148 -6.41 19.40 -9.94
CA ASP A 148 -6.04 18.35 -10.91
C ASP A 148 -4.65 17.72 -10.67
N MET A 149 -4.25 17.58 -9.41
CA MET A 149 -2.96 16.95 -9.05
C MET A 149 -3.18 15.51 -8.57
N HIS A 150 -2.30 14.63 -9.03
CA HIS A 150 -2.30 13.22 -8.68
C HIS A 150 -1.17 12.86 -7.71
N LYS A 151 0.00 13.53 -7.84
CA LYS A 151 1.13 13.41 -6.91
C LYS A 151 1.47 14.77 -6.31
N LEU A 152 1.49 14.86 -4.98
CA LEU A 152 1.68 16.13 -4.27
C LEU A 152 2.64 15.97 -3.10
N LYS A 153 3.62 16.87 -2.97
CA LYS A 153 4.42 17.04 -1.76
C LYS A 153 4.08 18.40 -1.14
N LEU A 154 3.74 18.39 0.13
CA LEU A 154 3.47 19.61 0.89
C LEU A 154 4.52 19.81 1.97
N THR A 155 4.82 21.08 2.25
CA THR A 155 5.65 21.50 3.39
C THR A 155 4.97 22.66 4.12
N GLY A 156 5.38 22.96 5.35
CA GLY A 156 4.86 24.12 6.08
C GLY A 156 3.67 23.78 6.99
N TYR A 157 2.63 24.61 7.04
CA TYR A 157 1.54 24.52 8.00
C TYR A 157 0.21 24.16 7.34
N LEU A 158 -0.45 23.11 7.83
CA LEU A 158 -1.70 22.60 7.27
C LEU A 158 -2.82 22.66 8.31
N ASN A 159 -3.99 23.18 7.93
CA ASN A 159 -5.19 23.13 8.77
C ASN A 159 -6.43 22.58 8.02
N GLY A 160 -7.60 22.61 8.66
CA GLY A 160 -8.83 22.03 8.11
C GLY A 160 -9.26 22.59 6.76
N THR A 161 -8.96 23.84 6.45
CA THR A 161 -9.28 24.43 5.14
C THR A 161 -8.42 23.84 4.02
N ASP A 162 -7.16 23.53 4.31
CA ASP A 162 -6.27 22.82 3.37
C ASP A 162 -6.71 21.36 3.21
N VAL A 163 -7.16 20.70 4.28
CA VAL A 163 -7.76 19.34 4.20
C VAL A 163 -8.93 19.35 3.22
N ALA A 164 -9.83 20.34 3.30
CA ALA A 164 -10.96 20.48 2.37
C ALA A 164 -10.49 20.62 0.92
N THR A 165 -9.34 21.26 0.70
CA THR A 165 -8.71 21.43 -0.62
C THR A 165 -8.13 20.12 -1.13
N ILE A 166 -7.32 19.44 -0.31
CA ILE A 166 -6.71 18.13 -0.63
C ILE A 166 -7.78 17.09 -0.94
N ARG A 167 -8.88 17.08 -0.16
CA ARG A 167 -10.00 16.14 -0.38
C ARG A 167 -10.74 16.34 -1.70
N LYS A 168 -10.52 17.42 -2.45
CA LYS A 168 -11.09 17.58 -3.79
C LYS A 168 -10.20 17.04 -4.90
N MET A 169 -8.95 16.67 -4.58
CA MET A 169 -7.96 16.21 -5.56
C MET A 169 -8.07 14.69 -5.82
N PRO A 170 -7.76 14.22 -7.04
CA PRO A 170 -7.67 12.81 -7.41
C PRO A 170 -6.29 12.23 -7.07
N LEU A 171 -5.79 12.46 -5.85
CA LEU A 171 -4.44 12.06 -5.46
C LEU A 171 -4.26 10.54 -5.48
N THR A 172 -3.16 10.10 -6.08
CA THR A 172 -2.60 8.75 -5.98
C THR A 172 -1.43 8.71 -4.99
N GLU A 173 -0.68 9.81 -4.86
CA GLU A 173 0.45 9.92 -3.93
C GLU A 173 0.47 11.26 -3.22
N ILE A 174 0.77 11.26 -1.92
CA ILE A 174 1.00 12.49 -1.18
C ILE A 174 2.12 12.35 -0.15
N ASP A 175 3.05 13.28 -0.16
CA ASP A 175 4.13 13.41 0.82
C ASP A 175 3.84 14.60 1.75
N LEU A 176 3.59 14.30 3.02
CA LEU A 176 3.35 15.26 4.10
C LEU A 176 4.46 15.24 5.16
N SER A 177 5.61 14.61 4.88
CA SER A 177 6.69 14.41 5.86
C SER A 177 7.18 15.71 6.53
N ASP A 178 7.16 16.81 5.78
CA ASP A 178 7.64 18.15 6.17
C ASP A 178 6.48 19.10 6.55
N VAL A 179 5.29 18.56 6.86
CA VAL A 179 4.11 19.33 7.27
C VAL A 179 3.96 19.35 8.79
N ASN A 180 3.54 20.51 9.31
CA ASN A 180 3.02 20.67 10.65
C ASN A 180 1.51 20.85 10.58
N ILE A 181 0.77 19.90 11.15
CA ILE A 181 -0.68 20.03 11.25
C ILE A 181 -0.98 20.94 12.44
N VAL A 182 -1.68 22.04 12.18
CA VAL A 182 -2.06 23.04 13.18
C VAL A 182 -3.56 23.11 13.37
N GLY A 183 -3.99 23.54 14.55
CA GLY A 183 -5.40 23.72 14.88
C GLY A 183 -6.09 24.77 14.01
N GLY A 184 -7.35 24.51 13.66
CA GLY A 184 -8.20 25.47 12.95
C GLY A 184 -8.66 25.04 11.56
N GLY A 185 -9.35 25.94 10.86
CA GLY A 185 -10.02 25.62 9.60
C GLY A 185 -11.13 24.57 9.76
N THR A 186 -11.88 24.33 8.69
CA THR A 186 -12.96 23.33 8.69
C THR A 186 -13.03 22.59 7.38
N TYR A 187 -13.44 21.33 7.42
CA TYR A 187 -13.72 20.52 6.24
C TYR A 187 -15.01 19.72 6.43
N THR A 188 -15.67 19.45 5.31
CA THR A 188 -16.88 18.63 5.26
C THR A 188 -16.60 17.37 4.47
N VAL A 189 -17.07 16.22 4.97
CA VAL A 189 -17.01 14.93 4.30
C VAL A 189 -18.42 14.38 4.14
N HIS A 190 -18.84 14.18 2.90
CA HIS A 190 -20.07 13.48 2.57
C HIS A 190 -19.77 11.99 2.40
N TYR A 191 -20.59 11.12 2.99
CA TYR A 191 -20.45 9.67 2.87
C TYR A 191 -21.81 9.00 2.63
N ILE A 192 -21.78 7.91 1.87
CA ILE A 192 -22.96 7.25 1.30
C ILE A 192 -23.14 5.84 1.90
N GLY A 193 -22.84 5.68 3.19
CA GLY A 193 -22.94 4.38 3.88
C GLY A 193 -24.39 3.91 4.06
N LEU A 194 -24.74 3.41 5.25
CA LEU A 194 -26.12 2.98 5.58
C LEU A 194 -27.13 4.14 5.74
N GLY A 195 -26.76 5.32 5.25
CA GLY A 195 -27.50 6.58 5.21
C GLY A 195 -26.59 7.66 4.60
N THR A 196 -27.17 8.63 3.88
CA THR A 196 -26.41 9.82 3.46
C THR A 196 -26.11 10.66 4.69
N GLY A 197 -24.82 10.79 5.03
CA GLY A 197 -24.36 11.55 6.17
C GLY A 197 -23.37 12.64 5.79
N GLU A 198 -23.25 13.63 6.68
CA GLU A 198 -22.26 14.68 6.59
C GLU A 198 -21.43 14.68 7.88
N TYR A 199 -20.12 14.54 7.75
CA TYR A 199 -19.18 14.79 8.82
C TYR A 199 -18.59 16.19 8.65
N ARG A 200 -18.57 16.99 9.72
CA ARG A 200 -17.91 18.31 9.78
C ARG A 200 -16.77 18.24 10.78
N GLY A 201 -15.56 18.48 10.30
CA GLY A 201 -14.35 18.41 11.10
C GLY A 201 -13.56 19.72 11.10
N SER A 202 -12.61 19.80 12.02
CA SER A 202 -11.55 20.81 12.10
C SER A 202 -10.25 20.10 12.45
N THR A 203 -9.09 20.72 12.22
CA THR A 203 -7.81 20.13 12.63
C THR A 203 -7.44 20.55 14.04
N SER A 204 -6.59 19.74 14.67
CA SER A 204 -5.94 20.02 15.96
C SER A 204 -4.44 19.87 15.78
N ASP A 205 -3.66 20.56 16.63
CA ASP A 205 -2.20 20.53 16.55
C ASP A 205 -1.68 19.09 16.65
N ASN A 206 -0.82 18.71 15.69
CA ASN A 206 -0.15 17.40 15.64
C ASN A 206 -1.09 16.18 15.61
N VAL A 207 -2.35 16.33 15.21
CA VAL A 207 -3.28 15.20 15.04
C VAL A 207 -3.54 15.00 13.55
N PHE A 208 -3.28 13.81 13.04
CA PHE A 208 -3.67 13.47 11.67
C PHE A 208 -5.21 13.37 11.60
N PRO A 209 -5.89 14.27 10.88
CA PRO A 209 -7.32 14.55 11.08
C PRO A 209 -8.24 13.38 10.73
N SER A 210 -9.36 13.30 11.44
CA SER A 210 -10.40 12.33 11.15
C SER A 210 -10.93 12.51 9.73
N TYR A 211 -11.32 11.43 9.07
CA TYR A 211 -11.85 11.45 7.70
C TYR A 211 -10.94 12.11 6.63
N PHE A 212 -9.65 12.39 6.88
CA PHE A 212 -8.78 13.09 5.92
C PHE A 212 -8.79 12.43 4.54
N PHE A 213 -8.56 11.12 4.48
CA PHE A 213 -8.61 10.28 3.28
C PHE A 213 -9.81 9.33 3.27
N TYR A 214 -10.86 9.58 4.06
CA TYR A 214 -12.08 8.76 4.00
C TYR A 214 -12.58 8.63 2.55
N ASP A 215 -12.76 7.38 2.11
CA ASP A 215 -13.25 6.99 0.78
C ASP A 215 -12.39 7.55 -0.38
N LYS A 216 -11.08 7.67 -0.14
CA LYS A 216 -10.10 8.04 -1.17
C LYS A 216 -9.52 6.80 -1.84
N THR A 217 -10.34 6.14 -2.64
CA THR A 217 -9.96 4.91 -3.35
C THR A 217 -8.80 5.10 -4.33
N THR A 218 -8.48 6.32 -4.78
CA THR A 218 -7.34 6.56 -5.68
C THR A 218 -5.99 6.57 -4.98
N ILE A 219 -5.95 6.81 -3.66
CA ILE A 219 -4.68 6.97 -2.93
C ILE A 219 -3.96 5.62 -2.81
N GLN A 220 -2.68 5.62 -3.16
CA GLN A 220 -1.82 4.44 -3.20
C GLN A 220 -0.64 4.56 -2.22
N SER A 221 -0.15 5.78 -2.04
CA SER A 221 0.99 6.11 -1.18
C SER A 221 0.74 7.39 -0.38
N VAL A 222 1.00 7.32 0.92
CA VAL A 222 0.94 8.48 1.83
C VAL A 222 2.17 8.45 2.73
N VAL A 223 2.93 9.54 2.72
CA VAL A 223 3.98 9.78 3.72
C VAL A 223 3.40 10.70 4.79
N LEU A 224 3.24 10.18 6.01
CA LEU A 224 2.68 10.92 7.13
C LEU A 224 3.66 11.98 7.67
N PRO A 225 3.17 13.10 8.24
CA PRO A 225 4.04 14.06 8.90
C PRO A 225 4.69 13.46 10.13
N ASN A 226 5.98 13.70 10.33
CA ASN A 226 6.73 13.12 11.46
C ASN A 226 6.34 13.70 12.82
N THR A 227 5.62 14.82 12.84
CA THR A 227 5.24 15.58 14.04
C THR A 227 3.96 15.12 14.69
N ILE A 228 3.18 14.25 14.02
CA ILE A 228 1.88 13.82 14.55
C ILE A 228 2.03 12.90 15.77
N THR A 229 1.09 13.03 16.70
CA THR A 229 0.98 12.22 17.92
C THR A 229 -0.21 11.25 17.87
N MET A 230 -1.12 11.44 16.92
CA MET A 230 -2.33 10.62 16.78
C MET A 230 -2.75 10.52 15.32
N ILE A 231 -3.29 9.37 14.93
CA ILE A 231 -4.09 9.22 13.72
C ILE A 231 -5.55 9.10 14.15
N ASP A 232 -6.36 10.09 13.81
CA ASP A 232 -7.72 10.21 14.33
C ASP A 232 -8.71 9.32 13.55
N ALA A 233 -9.96 9.29 14.01
CA ALA A 233 -10.98 8.37 13.57
C ALA A 233 -11.22 8.41 12.05
N ARG A 234 -11.24 7.22 11.43
CA ARG A 234 -11.51 7.05 9.99
C ARG A 234 -10.61 7.84 9.05
N ALA A 235 -9.42 8.24 9.49
CA ALA A 235 -8.49 9.03 8.70
C ALA A 235 -8.18 8.42 7.32
N PHE A 236 -8.09 7.08 7.23
CA PHE A 236 -7.82 6.32 6.01
C PHE A 236 -8.93 5.30 5.68
N ALA A 237 -10.10 5.37 6.33
CA ALA A 237 -11.15 4.39 6.09
C ALA A 237 -11.54 4.35 4.60
N TYR A 238 -11.67 3.15 4.04
CA TYR A 238 -11.99 2.89 2.63
C TYR A 238 -10.93 3.37 1.61
N CYS A 239 -9.67 3.54 2.02
CA CYS A 239 -8.55 3.71 1.09
C CYS A 239 -8.16 2.36 0.46
N GLU A 240 -9.00 1.83 -0.42
CA GLU A 240 -8.87 0.44 -0.91
C GLU A 240 -7.57 0.17 -1.70
N ASN A 241 -6.94 1.18 -2.30
CA ASN A 241 -5.68 1.03 -3.04
C ASN A 241 -4.43 1.43 -2.25
N LEU A 242 -4.55 1.84 -0.98
CA LEU A 242 -3.40 2.18 -0.14
C LEU A 242 -2.61 0.90 0.15
N SER A 243 -1.41 0.79 -0.40
CA SER A 243 -0.63 -0.46 -0.40
C SER A 243 0.22 -0.67 0.86
N SER A 244 0.75 0.42 1.41
CA SER A 244 1.60 0.42 2.60
C SER A 244 1.51 1.77 3.32
N ILE A 245 1.74 1.75 4.63
CA ILE A 245 1.87 2.98 5.42
C ILE A 245 2.87 2.79 6.57
N VAL A 246 3.70 3.79 6.80
CA VAL A 246 4.62 3.86 7.94
C VAL A 246 4.06 4.84 8.96
N ILE A 247 3.73 4.34 10.15
CA ILE A 247 3.22 5.17 11.25
C ILE A 247 4.42 5.83 11.96
N PRO A 248 4.48 7.17 12.07
CA PRO A 248 5.62 7.85 12.70
C PRO A 248 5.80 7.50 14.18
N ASN A 249 7.05 7.46 14.64
CA ASN A 249 7.41 7.13 16.04
C ASN A 249 6.84 8.07 17.11
N GLY A 250 6.29 9.23 16.73
CA GLY A 250 5.60 10.14 17.65
C GLY A 250 4.17 9.72 17.96
N VAL A 251 3.58 8.82 17.16
CA VAL A 251 2.17 8.43 17.30
C VAL A 251 1.97 7.55 18.52
N THR A 252 1.05 7.96 19.40
CA THR A 252 0.66 7.21 20.59
C THR A 252 -0.69 6.52 20.47
N GLU A 253 -1.54 6.96 19.53
CA GLU A 253 -2.90 6.43 19.35
C GLU A 253 -3.28 6.29 17.87
N ILE A 254 -3.89 5.15 17.54
CA ILE A 254 -4.58 4.90 16.27
C ILE A 254 -6.08 4.86 16.57
N GLY A 255 -6.81 5.81 15.99
CA GLY A 255 -8.22 6.07 16.28
C GLY A 255 -9.19 5.01 15.76
N MET A 256 -10.46 5.20 16.10
CA MET A 256 -11.58 4.36 15.67
C MET A 256 -11.65 4.26 14.14
N GLU A 257 -11.71 3.04 13.61
CA GLU A 257 -11.83 2.75 12.17
C GLU A 257 -10.75 3.42 11.30
N ALA A 258 -9.60 3.80 11.87
CA ALA A 258 -8.59 4.63 11.19
C ALA A 258 -8.18 4.07 9.81
N PHE A 259 -8.06 2.75 9.68
CA PHE A 259 -7.70 2.02 8.45
C PHE A 259 -8.78 1.02 8.02
N ARG A 260 -10.03 1.18 8.48
CA ARG A 260 -11.12 0.26 8.13
C ARG A 260 -11.25 0.12 6.61
N GLU A 261 -11.38 -1.11 6.11
CA GLU A 261 -11.56 -1.43 4.68
C GLU A 261 -10.41 -0.94 3.79
N CYS A 262 -9.19 -0.77 4.32
CA CYS A 262 -7.99 -0.58 3.50
C CYS A 262 -7.58 -1.92 2.85
N LYS A 263 -8.38 -2.41 1.91
CA LYS A 263 -8.26 -3.76 1.32
C LYS A 263 -6.91 -4.01 0.66
N GLY A 264 -6.28 -3.00 0.06
CA GLY A 264 -4.97 -3.08 -0.57
C GLY A 264 -3.79 -3.00 0.40
N LEU A 265 -4.02 -2.75 1.69
CA LEU A 265 -2.94 -2.57 2.66
C LEU A 265 -2.25 -3.92 2.93
N THR A 266 -1.03 -4.07 2.43
CA THR A 266 -0.23 -5.30 2.55
C THR A 266 0.74 -5.27 3.73
N SER A 267 1.20 -4.07 4.09
CA SER A 267 2.20 -3.86 5.14
C SER A 267 1.91 -2.59 5.92
N ILE A 268 1.99 -2.70 7.25
CA ILE A 268 1.93 -1.58 8.18
C ILE A 268 2.94 -1.80 9.30
N THR A 269 3.69 -0.75 9.62
CA THR A 269 4.58 -0.73 10.79
C THR A 269 3.93 0.11 11.89
N ILE A 270 3.55 -0.54 13.00
CA ILE A 270 3.05 0.14 14.20
C ILE A 270 4.22 0.33 15.18
N PRO A 271 4.63 1.57 15.52
CA PRO A 271 5.78 1.81 16.38
C PRO A 271 5.48 1.52 17.85
N ASN A 272 6.53 1.29 18.64
CA ASN A 272 6.48 1.05 20.09
C ASN A 272 5.99 2.26 20.92
N SER A 273 5.75 3.41 20.29
CA SER A 273 5.11 4.56 20.92
C SER A 273 3.60 4.38 21.03
N VAL A 274 2.98 3.54 20.19
CA VAL A 274 1.53 3.34 20.16
C VAL A 274 1.08 2.57 21.39
N THR A 275 0.23 3.19 22.21
CA THR A 275 -0.34 2.57 23.41
C THR A 275 -1.79 2.13 23.22
N LYS A 276 -2.48 2.65 22.19
CA LYS A 276 -3.89 2.41 21.93
C LYS A 276 -4.18 2.15 20.45
N ILE A 277 -4.90 1.06 20.19
CA ILE A 277 -5.48 0.71 18.88
C ILE A 277 -7.01 0.75 19.04
N GLY A 278 -7.67 1.62 18.27
CA GLY A 278 -9.08 1.93 18.40
C GLY A 278 -10.04 0.85 17.90
N TYR A 279 -11.33 1.06 18.20
CA TYR A 279 -12.45 0.24 17.73
C TYR A 279 -12.38 0.06 16.20
N GLU A 280 -12.42 -1.18 15.72
CA GLU A 280 -12.38 -1.53 14.29
C GLU A 280 -11.23 -0.87 13.48
N ALA A 281 -10.12 -0.47 14.13
CA ALA A 281 -9.05 0.30 13.51
C ALA A 281 -8.50 -0.29 12.21
N PHE A 282 -8.39 -1.63 12.12
CA PHE A 282 -7.93 -2.38 10.96
C PHE A 282 -8.99 -3.37 10.45
N GLN A 283 -10.28 -3.13 10.73
CA GLN A 283 -11.33 -4.01 10.25
C GLN A 283 -11.28 -4.13 8.72
N ALA A 284 -11.40 -5.35 8.19
CA ALA A 284 -11.41 -5.65 6.75
C ALA A 284 -10.17 -5.14 6.00
N CYS A 285 -9.01 -5.07 6.66
CA CYS A 285 -7.71 -4.94 5.98
C CYS A 285 -7.30 -6.30 5.40
N GLU A 286 -7.99 -6.73 4.34
CA GLU A 286 -7.94 -8.10 3.84
C GLU A 286 -6.56 -8.53 3.30
N SER A 287 -5.72 -7.60 2.83
CA SER A 287 -4.39 -7.93 2.27
C SER A 287 -3.25 -8.00 3.30
N ILE A 288 -3.50 -7.65 4.57
CA ILE A 288 -2.46 -7.73 5.61
C ILE A 288 -2.16 -9.20 5.89
N THR A 289 -0.90 -9.61 5.72
CA THR A 289 -0.46 -11.00 5.97
C THR A 289 0.15 -11.20 7.36
N SER A 290 0.70 -10.13 7.93
CA SER A 290 1.30 -10.08 9.26
C SER A 290 1.14 -8.70 9.87
N ILE A 291 0.91 -8.64 11.18
CA ILE A 291 0.89 -7.38 11.94
C ILE A 291 1.58 -7.60 13.28
N THR A 292 2.42 -6.66 13.68
CA THR A 292 3.09 -6.69 14.99
C THR A 292 2.34 -5.76 15.93
N ILE A 293 1.80 -6.31 17.02
CA ILE A 293 1.25 -5.52 18.12
C ILE A 293 2.41 -5.09 19.01
N PRO A 294 2.65 -3.77 19.20
CA PRO A 294 3.75 -3.31 20.03
C PRO A 294 3.59 -3.68 21.52
N ASN A 295 4.71 -3.84 22.22
CA ASN A 295 4.74 -4.13 23.68
C ASN A 295 4.24 -2.97 24.56
N SER A 296 3.99 -1.80 23.98
CA SER A 296 3.37 -0.65 24.63
C SER A 296 1.85 -0.72 24.66
N VAL A 297 1.24 -1.58 23.85
CA VAL A 297 -0.22 -1.75 23.79
C VAL A 297 -0.68 -2.58 24.98
N THR A 298 -1.68 -2.05 25.70
CA THR A 298 -2.30 -2.71 26.87
C THR A 298 -3.70 -3.26 26.59
N LYS A 299 -4.37 -2.75 25.54
CA LYS A 299 -5.73 -3.15 25.16
C LYS A 299 -5.89 -3.26 23.65
N ILE A 300 -6.53 -4.34 23.20
CA ILE A 300 -7.01 -4.51 21.82
C ILE A 300 -8.52 -4.27 21.80
N ALA A 301 -8.95 -3.21 21.12
CA ALA A 301 -10.35 -2.79 21.09
C ALA A 301 -11.24 -3.71 20.22
N ASN A 302 -12.55 -3.53 20.39
CA ASN A 302 -13.56 -4.35 19.73
C ASN A 302 -13.36 -4.32 18.21
N GLY A 303 -13.33 -5.50 17.59
CA GLY A 303 -13.19 -5.66 16.15
C GLY A 303 -11.90 -5.11 15.54
N ALA A 304 -10.86 -4.78 16.33
CA ALA A 304 -9.67 -4.07 15.85
C ALA A 304 -9.03 -4.69 14.59
N PHE A 305 -9.00 -6.02 14.47
CA PHE A 305 -8.48 -6.76 13.31
C PHE A 305 -9.53 -7.68 12.67
N ARG A 306 -10.82 -7.40 12.90
CA ARG A 306 -11.93 -8.20 12.38
C ARG A 306 -11.90 -8.26 10.85
N PHE A 307 -12.16 -9.43 10.25
CA PHE A 307 -12.12 -9.65 8.79
C PHE A 307 -10.75 -9.41 8.12
N CYS A 308 -9.62 -9.47 8.85
CA CYS A 308 -8.30 -9.52 8.22
C CYS A 308 -8.05 -10.93 7.64
N THR A 309 -8.65 -11.23 6.49
CA THR A 309 -8.79 -12.60 5.96
C THR A 309 -7.47 -13.24 5.54
N ASN A 310 -6.45 -12.48 5.12
CA ASN A 310 -5.12 -13.01 4.80
C ASN A 310 -4.12 -12.96 5.96
N LEU A 311 -4.52 -12.50 7.16
CA LEU A 311 -3.62 -12.47 8.32
C LEU A 311 -3.28 -13.90 8.73
N THR A 312 -2.01 -14.28 8.58
CA THR A 312 -1.57 -15.69 8.75
C THR A 312 -1.16 -16.03 10.17
N SER A 313 -0.60 -15.05 10.88
CA SER A 313 -0.13 -15.20 12.25
C SER A 313 -0.29 -13.90 13.04
N ILE A 314 -0.49 -14.04 14.35
CA ILE A 314 -0.54 -12.91 15.28
C ILE A 314 0.16 -13.24 16.60
N ILE A 315 0.93 -12.28 17.11
CA ILE A 315 1.49 -12.31 18.46
C ILE A 315 0.79 -11.23 19.28
N ILE A 316 0.07 -11.66 20.31
CA ILE A 316 -0.51 -10.79 21.34
C ILE A 316 0.52 -10.73 22.48
N PRO A 317 1.20 -9.59 22.69
CA PRO A 317 2.29 -9.52 23.66
C PRO A 317 1.80 -9.60 25.11
N ASN A 318 2.72 -9.91 26.03
CA ASN A 318 2.44 -9.99 27.48
C ASN A 318 1.93 -8.66 28.08
N SER A 319 2.18 -7.54 27.41
CA SER A 319 1.70 -6.22 27.81
C SER A 319 0.19 -6.05 27.64
N VAL A 320 -0.44 -6.83 26.76
CA VAL A 320 -1.88 -6.77 26.56
C VAL A 320 -2.56 -7.46 27.74
N ILE A 321 -3.39 -6.69 28.45
CA ILE A 321 -4.14 -7.14 29.63
C ILE A 321 -5.65 -7.25 29.33
N ASP A 322 -6.13 -6.64 28.25
CA ASP A 322 -7.54 -6.65 27.86
C ASP A 322 -7.71 -6.78 26.34
N ILE A 323 -8.70 -7.57 25.94
CA ILE A 323 -9.14 -7.75 24.56
C ILE A 323 -10.66 -7.67 24.60
N ASP A 324 -11.23 -6.89 23.69
CA ASP A 324 -12.67 -6.77 23.52
C ASP A 324 -13.22 -7.76 22.48
N ASP A 325 -14.55 -7.87 22.42
CA ASP A 325 -15.24 -8.79 21.52
C ASP A 325 -14.83 -8.58 20.05
N TYR A 326 -14.91 -9.68 19.28
CA TYR A 326 -14.67 -9.70 17.83
C TYR A 326 -13.27 -9.28 17.36
N ALA A 327 -12.30 -9.05 18.25
CA ALA A 327 -10.99 -8.47 17.90
C ALA A 327 -10.30 -9.13 16.70
N PHE A 328 -10.39 -10.46 16.56
CA PHE A 328 -9.85 -11.23 15.43
C PHE A 328 -10.93 -12.08 14.74
N GLN A 329 -12.22 -11.71 14.85
CA GLN A 329 -13.29 -12.47 14.21
C GLN A 329 -13.10 -12.51 12.69
N ASN A 330 -13.30 -13.68 12.09
CA ASN A 330 -13.18 -13.94 10.66
C ASN A 330 -11.81 -13.59 10.07
N CYS A 331 -10.74 -13.69 10.86
CA CYS A 331 -9.37 -13.78 10.33
C CYS A 331 -9.17 -15.19 9.76
N SER A 332 -9.83 -15.48 8.63
CA SER A 332 -9.98 -16.84 8.09
C SER A 332 -8.66 -17.52 7.76
N GLY A 333 -7.62 -16.76 7.39
CA GLY A 333 -6.27 -17.25 7.10
C GLY A 333 -5.38 -17.43 8.33
N LEU A 334 -5.87 -17.14 9.54
CA LEU A 334 -5.07 -17.21 10.76
C LEU A 334 -4.76 -18.67 11.11
N THR A 335 -3.49 -19.05 11.02
CA THR A 335 -3.00 -20.41 11.27
C THR A 335 -2.28 -20.54 12.61
N SER A 336 -1.71 -19.45 13.10
CA SER A 336 -0.90 -19.41 14.32
C SER A 336 -1.22 -18.19 15.16
N ILE A 337 -1.42 -18.40 16.46
CA ILE A 337 -1.74 -17.36 17.44
C ILE A 337 -0.87 -17.59 18.66
N VAL A 338 -0.13 -16.56 19.07
CA VAL A 338 0.55 -16.54 20.36
C VAL A 338 -0.19 -15.57 21.27
N ILE A 339 -0.71 -16.08 22.39
CA ILE A 339 -1.41 -15.29 23.40
C ILE A 339 -0.47 -15.03 24.57
N GLY A 340 -0.22 -13.76 24.88
CA GLY A 340 0.58 -13.35 26.02
C GLY A 340 -0.08 -13.69 27.36
N ASN A 341 0.74 -13.79 28.40
CA ASN A 341 0.30 -14.15 29.75
C ASN A 341 -0.49 -13.05 30.47
N GLY A 342 -0.61 -11.84 29.91
CA GLY A 342 -1.39 -10.75 30.52
C GLY A 342 -2.91 -10.94 30.45
N ILE A 343 -3.39 -11.81 29.55
CA ILE A 343 -4.81 -11.98 29.25
C ILE A 343 -5.51 -12.89 30.27
N LYS A 344 -6.59 -12.37 30.87
CA LYS A 344 -7.47 -13.12 31.78
C LYS A 344 -8.72 -13.70 31.12
N ARG A 345 -9.17 -13.09 30.03
CA ARG A 345 -10.43 -13.44 29.38
C ARG A 345 -10.27 -13.52 27.87
N LEU A 346 -10.80 -14.57 27.26
CA LEU A 346 -11.01 -14.65 25.81
C LEU A 346 -12.45 -14.21 25.51
N PRO A 347 -12.67 -13.03 24.89
CA PRO A 347 -13.98 -12.40 24.79
C PRO A 347 -14.85 -13.00 23.66
N THR A 348 -16.09 -12.52 23.55
CA THR A 348 -17.09 -13.08 22.64
C THR A 348 -16.60 -12.98 21.21
N TYR A 349 -16.66 -14.09 20.46
CA TYR A 349 -16.20 -14.18 19.06
C TYR A 349 -14.74 -13.75 18.80
N VAL A 350 -13.86 -13.67 19.81
CA VAL A 350 -12.49 -13.15 19.63
C VAL A 350 -11.73 -13.80 18.47
N PHE A 351 -11.84 -15.13 18.31
CA PHE A 351 -11.27 -15.89 17.19
C PHE A 351 -12.36 -16.60 16.37
N GLY A 352 -13.62 -16.19 16.51
CA GLY A 352 -14.72 -16.83 15.79
C GLY A 352 -14.55 -16.69 14.28
N GLY A 353 -14.67 -17.77 13.51
CA GLY A 353 -14.48 -17.81 12.07
C GLY A 353 -13.02 -17.85 11.61
N CYS A 354 -12.06 -18.09 12.51
CA CYS A 354 -10.67 -18.39 12.12
C CYS A 354 -10.57 -19.81 11.55
N THR A 355 -11.05 -19.99 10.33
CA THR A 355 -11.24 -21.31 9.70
C THR A 355 -9.95 -22.08 9.43
N SER A 356 -8.80 -21.40 9.36
CA SER A 356 -7.48 -22.03 9.18
C SER A 356 -6.74 -22.35 10.48
N LEU A 357 -7.29 -21.97 11.65
CA LEU A 357 -6.64 -22.18 12.94
C LEU A 357 -6.71 -23.67 13.32
N SER A 358 -5.57 -24.36 13.31
CA SER A 358 -5.51 -25.80 13.56
C SER A 358 -5.11 -26.20 14.98
N SER A 359 -4.34 -25.35 15.67
CA SER A 359 -3.94 -25.55 17.05
C SER A 359 -3.92 -24.22 17.80
N ILE A 360 -4.24 -24.25 19.09
CA ILE A 360 -4.19 -23.07 19.95
C ILE A 360 -3.65 -23.41 21.33
N ILE A 361 -2.80 -22.53 21.86
CA ILE A 361 -2.35 -22.57 23.25
C ILE A 361 -3.14 -21.53 24.04
N ILE A 362 -3.84 -21.99 25.08
CA ILE A 362 -4.55 -21.14 26.04
C ILE A 362 -3.65 -20.98 27.27
N PRO A 363 -3.11 -19.76 27.54
CA PRO A 363 -2.20 -19.52 28.65
C PRO A 363 -2.82 -19.82 30.01
N ALA A 364 -1.97 -20.10 31.01
CA ALA A 364 -2.40 -20.46 32.36
C ALA A 364 -3.23 -19.37 33.06
N ASN A 365 -3.00 -18.10 32.69
CA ASN A 365 -3.68 -16.94 33.29
C ASN A 365 -5.08 -16.69 32.72
N VAL A 366 -5.50 -17.42 31.69
CA VAL A 366 -6.88 -17.33 31.17
C VAL A 366 -7.83 -17.98 32.18
N GLU A 367 -8.70 -17.16 32.76
CA GLU A 367 -9.70 -17.54 33.76
C GLU A 367 -11.07 -17.79 33.12
N THR A 368 -11.39 -17.05 32.05
CA THR A 368 -12.71 -17.10 31.38
C THR A 368 -12.60 -17.15 29.85
N ILE A 369 -13.42 -18.00 29.22
CA ILE A 369 -13.58 -18.09 27.77
C ILE A 369 -15.06 -17.86 27.43
N GLU A 370 -15.33 -16.73 26.77
CA GLU A 370 -16.68 -16.25 26.47
C GLU A 370 -17.37 -17.00 25.33
N THR A 371 -18.66 -16.71 25.18
CA THR A 371 -19.53 -17.33 24.17
C THR A 371 -18.94 -17.15 22.77
N LYS A 372 -18.86 -18.24 22.02
CA LYS A 372 -18.42 -18.30 20.62
C LYS A 372 -16.99 -17.80 20.37
N ALA A 373 -16.14 -17.74 21.39
CA ALA A 373 -14.74 -17.33 21.27
C ALA A 373 -13.98 -18.06 20.14
N PHE A 374 -14.28 -19.34 19.92
CA PHE A 374 -13.71 -20.19 18.86
C PHE A 374 -14.80 -20.76 17.93
N LYS A 375 -15.94 -20.08 17.80
CA LYS A 375 -17.02 -20.51 16.91
C LYS A 375 -16.50 -20.62 15.48
N ASP A 376 -16.86 -21.67 14.77
CA ASP A 376 -16.54 -21.90 13.35
C ASP A 376 -15.02 -21.95 13.04
N CYS A 377 -14.18 -22.25 14.05
CA CYS A 377 -12.78 -22.64 13.84
C CYS A 377 -12.72 -24.09 13.32
N SER A 378 -13.11 -24.28 12.06
CA SER A 378 -13.35 -25.60 11.47
C SER A 378 -12.11 -26.48 11.27
N ALA A 379 -10.92 -25.88 11.19
CA ALA A 379 -9.66 -26.62 11.10
C ALA A 379 -9.06 -27.03 12.45
N LEU A 380 -9.66 -26.63 13.57
CA LEU A 380 -9.11 -26.85 14.91
C LEU A 380 -9.02 -28.36 15.20
N LYS A 381 -7.81 -28.83 15.51
CA LYS A 381 -7.48 -30.23 15.83
C LYS A 381 -6.92 -30.38 17.24
N GLU A 382 -6.26 -29.36 17.76
CA GLU A 382 -5.55 -29.42 19.03
C GLU A 382 -5.82 -28.15 19.86
N ILE A 383 -6.05 -28.33 21.15
CA ILE A 383 -6.13 -27.24 22.13
C ILE A 383 -5.20 -27.60 23.28
N HIS A 384 -4.24 -26.73 23.57
CA HIS A 384 -3.31 -26.90 24.69
C HIS A 384 -3.67 -25.90 25.77
N VAL A 385 -4.27 -26.36 26.87
CA VAL A 385 -4.60 -25.51 28.02
C VAL A 385 -3.48 -25.61 29.04
N LYS A 386 -2.94 -24.46 29.46
CA LYS A 386 -1.85 -24.42 30.44
C LYS A 386 -2.32 -24.21 31.89
N ASN A 387 -3.62 -24.02 32.11
CA ASN A 387 -4.21 -23.91 33.43
C ASN A 387 -4.36 -25.30 34.07
N PRO A 388 -3.87 -25.56 35.30
CA PRO A 388 -4.08 -26.83 35.98
C PRO A 388 -5.54 -27.09 36.37
N LEU A 389 -6.35 -26.04 36.49
CA LEU A 389 -7.78 -26.13 36.75
C LEU A 389 -8.56 -25.69 35.51
N PRO A 390 -9.67 -26.36 35.16
CA PRO A 390 -10.48 -25.97 34.01
C PRO A 390 -10.97 -24.51 34.13
N PRO A 391 -10.62 -23.62 33.18
CA PRO A 391 -11.14 -22.26 33.16
C PRO A 391 -12.65 -22.25 33.00
N THR A 392 -13.30 -21.17 33.45
CA THR A 392 -14.73 -20.95 33.17
C THR A 392 -14.91 -20.80 31.67
N VAL A 393 -15.75 -21.62 31.08
CA VAL A 393 -15.99 -21.61 29.64
C VAL A 393 -17.49 -21.52 29.38
N TYR A 394 -17.89 -20.61 28.51
CA TYR A 394 -19.24 -20.52 27.98
C TYR A 394 -19.34 -21.32 26.67
N ASP A 395 -20.39 -21.16 25.86
CA ASP A 395 -20.59 -21.87 24.59
C ASP A 395 -19.55 -21.44 23.52
N ALA A 396 -18.27 -21.75 23.77
CA ALA A 396 -17.10 -21.17 23.09
C ALA A 396 -16.71 -21.93 21.81
N PHE A 397 -16.96 -23.24 21.75
CA PHE A 397 -16.49 -24.14 20.70
C PHE A 397 -17.65 -24.69 19.87
N SER A 398 -17.46 -24.80 18.54
CA SER A 398 -18.45 -25.41 17.63
C SER A 398 -18.35 -26.94 17.53
N THR A 399 -17.21 -27.54 17.90
CA THR A 399 -16.97 -28.98 17.79
C THR A 399 -16.07 -29.47 18.92
N TYR A 400 -16.30 -30.71 19.37
CA TYR A 400 -15.57 -31.35 20.48
C TYR A 400 -14.99 -32.72 20.10
N SER A 401 -15.60 -33.42 19.13
CA SER A 401 -15.34 -34.85 18.91
C SER A 401 -14.05 -35.17 18.15
N HIS A 402 -13.50 -34.21 17.41
CA HIS A 402 -12.31 -34.36 16.57
C HIS A 402 -11.13 -33.50 17.05
N VAL A 403 -11.26 -32.89 18.24
CA VAL A 403 -10.26 -32.00 18.83
C VAL A 403 -9.62 -32.74 20.00
N VAL A 404 -8.29 -32.83 19.99
CA VAL A 404 -7.51 -33.33 21.13
C VAL A 404 -7.28 -32.18 22.10
N LEU A 405 -7.68 -32.40 23.36
CA LEU A 405 -7.44 -31.46 24.45
C LEU A 405 -6.21 -31.91 25.24
N TYR A 406 -5.17 -31.10 25.21
CA TYR A 406 -3.98 -31.25 26.03
C TYR A 406 -4.09 -30.39 27.28
N VAL A 407 -3.86 -30.98 28.45
CA VAL A 407 -3.96 -30.33 29.77
C VAL A 407 -2.71 -30.63 30.60
N PRO A 408 -2.41 -29.87 31.66
CA PRO A 408 -1.21 -30.09 32.45
C PRO A 408 -1.25 -31.44 33.18
N ILE A 409 -0.09 -32.07 33.37
CA ILE A 409 0.07 -33.29 34.19
C ILE A 409 -0.64 -33.16 35.55
N GLY A 410 -1.49 -34.13 35.88
CA GLY A 410 -2.29 -34.17 37.11
C GLY A 410 -3.66 -33.48 37.01
N SER A 411 -4.00 -32.90 35.86
CA SER A 411 -5.24 -32.12 35.68
C SER A 411 -6.36 -32.89 34.97
N LYS A 412 -6.05 -34.05 34.37
CA LYS A 412 -6.98 -34.76 33.48
C LYS A 412 -8.35 -35.06 34.10
N GLU A 413 -8.38 -35.54 35.34
CA GLU A 413 -9.62 -35.87 36.03
C GLU A 413 -10.52 -34.63 36.22
N ALA A 414 -9.93 -33.48 36.56
CA ALA A 414 -10.66 -32.22 36.72
C ALA A 414 -11.31 -31.77 35.41
N TYR A 415 -10.58 -31.89 34.30
CA TYR A 415 -11.10 -31.54 32.96
C TYR A 415 -12.17 -32.53 32.47
N GLN A 416 -12.00 -33.83 32.71
CA GLN A 416 -12.97 -34.87 32.34
C GLN A 416 -14.31 -34.70 33.07
N ASN A 417 -14.28 -34.31 34.34
CA ASN A 417 -15.47 -34.12 35.16
C ASN A 417 -16.18 -32.77 34.92
N HIS A 418 -15.56 -31.85 34.18
CA HIS A 418 -16.13 -30.53 33.92
C HIS A 418 -17.21 -30.58 32.82
N SER A 419 -18.32 -29.87 32.99
CA SER A 419 -19.52 -29.95 32.12
C SER A 419 -19.29 -29.64 30.64
N ILE A 420 -18.35 -28.73 30.33
CA ILE A 420 -17.98 -28.35 28.95
C ILE A 420 -16.66 -28.99 28.51
N TRP A 421 -15.57 -28.83 29.27
CA TRP A 421 -14.29 -29.46 28.93
C TRP A 421 -14.35 -31.00 28.86
N GLY A 422 -15.23 -31.65 29.64
CA GLY A 422 -15.46 -33.09 29.56
C GLY A 422 -16.16 -33.55 28.27
N LYS A 423 -16.63 -32.62 27.42
CA LYS A 423 -17.20 -32.96 26.11
C LYS A 423 -16.14 -33.33 25.06
N PHE A 424 -14.87 -32.96 25.29
CA PHE A 424 -13.77 -33.35 24.39
C PHE A 424 -13.52 -34.86 24.51
N SER A 425 -13.55 -35.57 23.38
CA SER A 425 -13.47 -37.03 23.33
C SER A 425 -12.08 -37.55 23.74
N THR A 426 -11.04 -36.75 23.53
CA THR A 426 -9.65 -37.12 23.79
C THR A 426 -9.00 -36.06 24.66
N ILE A 427 -8.67 -36.43 25.91
CA ILE A 427 -7.95 -35.58 26.86
C ILE A 427 -6.62 -36.24 27.24
N ILE A 428 -5.52 -35.55 26.97
CA ILE A 428 -4.13 -36.00 27.16
C ILE A 428 -3.43 -35.05 28.13
N GLU A 429 -2.61 -35.60 29.00
CA GLU A 429 -1.74 -34.80 29.87
C GLU A 429 -0.40 -34.54 29.18
N GLU A 430 0.10 -33.31 29.26
CA GLU A 430 1.41 -32.89 28.76
C GLU A 430 2.16 -31.94 29.71
#